data_AF-G0UZ61-F1
#
_entry.id   AF-G0UZ61-F1
#
_cell.length_a   1.000
_cell.length_b   1.000
_cell.length_c   1.000
_cell.angle_alpha   90.00
_cell.angle_beta   90.00
_cell.angle_gamma   90.00
#
_symmetry.space_group_name_H-M   'P 1'
#
loop_
_entity.id
_entity.type
_entity.pdbx_description
1 polymer ?
#
loop_
_entity_poly.entity_id
_entity_poly.type
_entity_poly.pdbx_seq_one_letter_code
_entity_poly.pdbx_strand_id
1 'polypeptide(L)'
;MRSRRRVGTAHSSDNTTVLDLLAAFAPHHLPSLVTGFEVGEPLGDESELIILEEHPERQKRRFTGLFLILCLNNGNDPPDFPRIEPCARLECWKEPYIARMPHFATGGGSEHIAEVLECQYRSQLHDVVVNKAVEVHLGDAKGRMTRVRMETGGGMVLMHYNGHGMPRATNYGEIWVFDQKRTSYVPLSLAEVAEHVGSPTLYVFDCNSAGSLLQFWYAEGLHEERPHDLLICACSADCFLPLNPQLPADVLTSCLTTPLRMALEWYINFSHRKHC
;
A
#
# COMPACT_ATOMS: atom_id res chain seq x y z
N MET A 1 17.09 -24.41 -58.90
CA MET A 1 16.29 -24.67 -57.69
C MET A 1 16.56 -23.57 -56.65
N ARG A 2 15.72 -22.54 -56.59
CA ARG A 2 15.66 -21.56 -55.49
C ARG A 2 14.19 -21.38 -55.15
N SER A 3 13.77 -21.94 -54.01
CA SER A 3 12.40 -21.91 -53.52
C SER A 3 12.16 -20.61 -52.76
N ARG A 4 11.23 -19.78 -53.24
CA ARG A 4 10.68 -18.61 -52.53
C ARG A 4 9.71 -19.12 -51.45
N ARG A 5 10.03 -18.91 -50.17
CA ARG A 5 9.03 -18.98 -49.09
C ARG A 5 8.40 -17.60 -48.89
N ARG A 6 7.07 -17.55 -48.99
CA ARG A 6 6.21 -16.40 -48.70
C ARG A 6 6.18 -16.17 -47.18
N VAL A 7 6.40 -14.94 -46.75
CA VAL A 7 6.10 -14.48 -45.39
C VAL A 7 4.60 -14.19 -45.32
N GLY A 8 3.90 -14.87 -44.41
CA GLY A 8 2.49 -14.62 -44.13
C GLY A 8 2.31 -13.31 -43.37
N THR A 9 1.34 -12.52 -43.79
CA THR A 9 0.83 -11.33 -43.10
C THR A 9 0.12 -11.75 -41.82
N ALA A 10 0.65 -11.34 -40.66
CA ALA A 10 -0.04 -11.49 -39.38
C ALA A 10 -1.12 -10.43 -39.24
N HIS A 11 -2.30 -10.88 -38.81
CA HIS A 11 -3.50 -10.09 -38.59
C HIS A 11 -3.31 -9.04 -37.49
N SER A 12 -3.86 -7.86 -37.73
CA SER A 12 -4.01 -6.74 -36.81
C SER A 12 -5.15 -6.99 -35.81
N SER A 13 -4.81 -7.13 -34.53
CA SER A 13 -5.71 -7.08 -33.36
C SER A 13 -4.79 -7.07 -32.12
N ASP A 14 -4.76 -6.13 -31.19
CA ASP A 14 -5.58 -4.96 -30.91
C ASP A 14 -4.63 -3.82 -30.57
N ASN A 15 -4.76 -2.72 -31.32
CA ASN A 15 -4.14 -1.45 -31.00
C ASN A 15 -4.99 -0.70 -29.96
N THR A 16 -5.35 -1.37 -28.86
CA THR A 16 -5.63 -0.69 -27.57
C THR A 16 -4.27 -0.26 -27.03
N THR A 17 -3.64 0.63 -27.80
CA THR A 17 -2.24 0.97 -27.70
C THR A 17 -2.02 1.69 -26.41
N VAL A 18 -0.86 1.46 -25.79
CA VAL A 18 -0.12 2.30 -24.84
C VAL A 18 -0.66 3.73 -24.58
N LEU A 19 -1.18 4.43 -25.60
CA LEU A 19 -1.97 5.66 -25.50
C LEU A 19 -3.14 5.61 -24.48
N ASP A 20 -3.92 4.53 -24.38
CA ASP A 20 -5.04 4.45 -23.43
C ASP A 20 -4.53 4.31 -21.98
N LEU A 21 -3.43 3.60 -21.78
CA LEU A 21 -2.75 3.52 -20.48
C LEU A 21 -2.07 4.84 -20.11
N LEU A 22 -1.56 5.59 -21.09
CA LEU A 22 -1.00 6.92 -20.89
C LEU A 22 -2.09 7.99 -20.66
N ALA A 23 -3.31 7.79 -21.16
CA ALA A 23 -4.44 8.69 -20.95
C ALA A 23 -4.86 8.74 -19.47
N ALA A 24 -4.72 7.64 -18.72
CA ALA A 24 -4.91 7.61 -17.28
C ALA A 24 -3.93 8.52 -16.51
N PHE A 25 -2.79 8.88 -17.12
CA PHE A 25 -1.78 9.78 -16.56
C PHE A 25 -1.68 11.13 -17.30
N ALA A 26 -2.62 11.42 -18.21
CA ALA A 26 -2.70 12.74 -18.81
C ALA A 26 -3.06 13.76 -17.72
N PRO A 27 -2.38 14.92 -17.65
CA PRO A 27 -2.69 15.96 -16.67
C PRO A 27 -4.15 16.38 -16.84
N HIS A 28 -5.00 16.00 -15.90
CA HIS A 28 -6.35 16.56 -15.84
C HIS A 28 -6.23 18.00 -15.38
N HIS A 29 -6.77 18.92 -16.19
CA HIS A 29 -7.03 20.28 -15.76
C HIS A 29 -8.10 20.21 -14.67
N LEU A 30 -7.66 20.01 -13.42
CA LEU A 30 -8.51 20.17 -12.27
C LEU A 30 -9.03 21.62 -12.30
N PRO A 31 -10.35 21.84 -12.22
CA PRO A 31 -10.86 23.19 -12.08
C PRO A 31 -10.17 23.86 -10.89
N SER A 32 -9.63 25.06 -11.11
CA SER A 32 -9.12 25.88 -10.01
C SER A 32 -10.24 26.04 -8.99
N LEU A 33 -10.03 25.57 -7.76
CA LEU A 33 -10.98 25.71 -6.64
C LEU A 33 -11.17 27.17 -6.19
N VAL A 34 -10.65 28.15 -6.94
CA VAL A 34 -10.59 29.57 -6.53
C VAL A 34 -11.30 30.50 -7.52
N THR A 35 -12.04 30.00 -8.52
CA THR A 35 -12.74 30.88 -9.46
C THR A 35 -14.22 30.52 -9.58
N GLY A 36 -15.10 31.35 -8.99
CA GLY A 36 -16.51 31.40 -9.37
C GLY A 36 -17.55 31.52 -8.25
N PHE A 37 -17.35 32.37 -7.23
CA PHE A 37 -18.51 32.96 -6.54
C PHE A 37 -18.93 34.22 -7.30
N GLU A 38 -19.61 34.05 -8.43
CA GLU A 38 -20.43 35.13 -8.96
C GLU A 38 -21.73 35.15 -8.17
N VAL A 39 -21.90 36.19 -7.36
CA VAL A 39 -23.15 36.49 -6.67
C VAL A 39 -24.14 36.99 -7.73
N GLY A 40 -24.90 36.08 -8.31
CA GLY A 40 -26.06 36.39 -9.15
C GLY A 40 -27.24 36.85 -8.28
N GLU A 41 -27.94 37.90 -8.72
CA GLU A 41 -29.13 38.48 -8.06
C GLU A 41 -30.28 37.47 -7.88
N PRO A 42 -31.14 37.66 -6.86
CA PRO A 42 -32.17 36.68 -6.53
C PRO A 42 -33.34 36.77 -7.50
N LEU A 43 -33.55 35.72 -8.29
CA LEU A 43 -34.80 35.50 -9.02
C LEU A 43 -35.69 34.53 -8.24
N GLY A 44 -36.84 35.03 -7.81
CA GLY A 44 -38.10 34.28 -7.82
C GLY A 44 -38.29 33.20 -6.75
N ASP A 45 -39.23 33.48 -5.85
CA ASP A 45 -39.83 32.59 -4.86
C ASP A 45 -40.47 31.33 -5.49
N GLU A 46 -39.77 30.20 -5.47
CA GLU A 46 -40.38 28.87 -5.37
C GLU A 46 -39.60 28.04 -4.35
N SER A 47 -40.15 27.99 -3.14
CA SER A 47 -39.64 27.16 -2.04
C SER A 47 -39.94 25.68 -2.32
N GLU A 48 -39.16 25.02 -3.18
CA GLU A 48 -38.97 23.58 -3.07
C GLU A 48 -38.17 23.31 -1.81
N LEU A 49 -38.86 22.85 -0.76
CA LEU A 49 -38.24 22.33 0.45
C LEU A 49 -37.41 21.09 0.07
N ILE A 50 -36.13 21.29 -0.20
CA ILE A 50 -35.13 20.23 -0.20
C ILE A 50 -35.10 19.72 1.24
N ILE A 51 -35.80 18.61 1.49
CA ILE A 51 -35.62 17.83 2.70
C ILE A 51 -34.21 17.25 2.59
N LEU A 52 -33.23 17.95 3.14
CA LEU A 52 -31.94 17.37 3.45
C LEU A 52 -32.24 16.28 4.48
N GLU A 53 -32.29 15.01 4.06
CA GLU A 53 -32.23 13.90 4.99
C GLU A 53 -30.99 14.13 5.85
N GLU A 54 -31.20 14.47 7.14
CA GLU A 54 -30.14 14.47 8.13
C GLU A 54 -29.57 13.06 8.18
N HIS A 55 -28.48 12.84 7.45
CA HIS A 55 -27.70 11.64 7.64
C HIS A 55 -27.29 11.60 9.11
N PRO A 56 -27.60 10.51 9.84
CA PRO A 56 -27.28 10.41 11.24
C PRO A 56 -25.80 10.74 11.42
N GLU A 57 -25.47 11.59 12.41
CA GLU A 57 -24.10 12.09 12.63
C GLU A 57 -23.11 10.93 12.47
N ARG A 58 -22.34 10.99 11.39
CA ARG A 58 -21.38 9.94 11.04
C ARG A 58 -20.31 9.97 12.11
N GLN A 59 -20.45 9.12 13.13
CA GLN A 59 -19.57 9.12 14.29
C GLN A 59 -18.13 8.97 13.80
N LYS A 60 -17.32 10.01 13.96
CA LYS A 60 -15.93 10.04 13.50
C LYS A 60 -15.16 8.94 14.25
N ARG A 61 -15.02 7.78 13.61
CA ARG A 61 -14.19 6.69 14.13
C ARG A 61 -12.73 7.14 14.03
N ARG A 62 -12.09 7.26 15.19
CA ARG A 62 -10.65 7.52 15.30
C ARG A 62 -9.91 6.20 15.46
N PHE A 63 -8.70 6.14 14.93
CA PHE A 63 -7.79 5.05 15.23
C PHE A 63 -7.39 5.12 16.70
N THR A 64 -7.41 3.97 17.37
CA THR A 64 -6.90 3.80 18.74
C THR A 64 -5.65 2.93 18.78
N GLY A 65 -5.37 2.19 17.70
CA GLY A 65 -4.17 1.37 17.57
C GLY A 65 -3.53 1.47 16.20
N LEU A 66 -2.21 1.35 16.19
CA LEU A 66 -1.35 1.22 15.02
C LEU A 66 -0.50 -0.05 15.18
N PHE A 67 -0.61 -0.97 14.24
CA PHE A 67 0.22 -2.16 14.19
C PHE A 67 1.02 -2.20 12.89
N LEU A 68 2.35 -2.15 13.01
CA LEU A 68 3.26 -2.19 11.87
C LEU A 68 3.94 -3.56 11.79
N ILE A 69 3.81 -4.24 10.65
CA ILE A 69 4.53 -5.47 10.33
C ILE A 69 5.45 -5.18 9.16
N LEU A 70 6.76 -5.30 9.37
CA LEU A 70 7.77 -5.05 8.33
C LEU A 70 8.59 -6.32 8.11
N CYS A 71 8.56 -6.80 6.88
CA CYS A 71 9.22 -8.00 6.41
C CYS A 71 10.03 -7.65 5.15
N LEU A 72 11.18 -7.00 5.34
CA LEU A 72 11.95 -6.37 4.26
C LEU A 72 13.12 -7.22 3.77
N ASN A 73 13.60 -8.16 4.60
CA ASN A 73 14.70 -9.06 4.27
C ASN A 73 15.90 -8.35 3.60
N ASN A 74 16.31 -7.21 4.16
CA ASN A 74 17.25 -6.30 3.51
C ASN A 74 18.53 -7.01 3.03
N GLY A 75 18.79 -6.96 1.72
CA GLY A 75 19.95 -7.60 1.10
C GLY A 75 19.66 -8.92 0.40
N ASN A 76 18.47 -9.47 0.58
CA ASN A 76 18.00 -10.63 -0.17
C ASN A 76 16.72 -10.24 -0.91
N ASP A 77 16.73 -10.35 -2.24
CA ASP A 77 15.51 -10.16 -3.00
C ASP A 77 14.59 -11.38 -2.84
N PRO A 78 13.26 -11.18 -2.89
CA PRO A 78 12.32 -12.29 -2.85
C PRO A 78 12.51 -13.22 -4.08
N PRO A 79 12.28 -14.53 -3.92
CA PRO A 79 12.65 -15.54 -4.91
C PRO A 79 11.88 -15.42 -6.23
N ASP A 80 10.66 -14.87 -6.19
CA ASP A 80 9.76 -14.68 -7.32
C ASP A 80 9.84 -13.28 -7.94
N PHE A 81 10.61 -12.37 -7.33
CA PHE A 81 10.77 -11.00 -7.81
C PHE A 81 12.20 -10.46 -7.59
N PRO A 82 13.20 -11.00 -8.32
CA PRO A 82 14.56 -10.52 -8.27
C PRO A 82 14.63 -9.08 -8.81
N ARG A 83 15.35 -8.19 -8.10
CA ARG A 83 15.46 -6.79 -8.51
C ARG A 83 16.73 -6.59 -9.33
N ILE A 84 16.59 -5.92 -10.48
CA ILE A 84 17.71 -5.65 -11.40
C ILE A 84 18.17 -4.21 -11.21
N GLU A 85 19.45 -4.01 -10.94
CA GLU A 85 20.01 -2.67 -10.71
C GLU A 85 20.15 -1.87 -12.03
N PRO A 86 19.87 -0.54 -12.01
CA PRO A 86 19.42 0.25 -10.87
C PRO A 86 17.91 0.08 -10.60
N CYS A 87 17.51 -0.12 -9.34
CA CYS A 87 16.09 -0.21 -8.97
C CYS A 87 15.70 0.61 -7.75
N ALA A 88 14.38 0.74 -7.52
CA ALA A 88 13.82 1.33 -6.31
C ALA A 88 14.28 0.55 -5.06
N ARG A 89 14.87 1.25 -4.09
CA ARG A 89 15.40 0.66 -2.84
C ARG A 89 15.02 1.44 -1.59
N LEU A 90 14.68 2.72 -1.70
CA LEU A 90 14.35 3.52 -0.51
C LEU A 90 13.07 3.00 0.13
N GLU A 91 13.11 2.78 1.44
CA GLU A 91 11.96 2.44 2.27
C GLU A 91 11.80 3.57 3.29
N CYS A 92 10.62 4.18 3.36
CA CYS A 92 10.34 5.33 4.20
C CYS A 92 11.37 6.46 4.01
N TRP A 93 11.85 6.61 2.77
CA TRP A 93 12.91 7.56 2.37
C TRP A 93 14.29 7.32 2.98
N LYS A 94 14.56 6.10 3.44
CA LYS A 94 15.86 5.66 3.94
C LYS A 94 16.39 4.55 3.05
N GLU A 95 17.69 4.56 2.77
CA GLU A 95 18.30 3.39 2.15
C GLU A 95 18.40 2.27 3.19
N PRO A 96 17.89 1.06 2.89
CA PRO A 96 17.91 -0.06 3.82
C PRO A 96 19.32 -0.52 4.22
N TYR A 97 20.33 -0.17 3.41
CA TYR A 97 21.72 -0.60 3.56
C TYR A 97 22.63 0.36 4.35
N ILE A 98 22.14 1.53 4.79
CA ILE A 98 22.98 2.55 5.44
C ILE A 98 23.55 2.10 6.81
N ALA A 99 23.15 0.93 7.33
CA ALA A 99 23.77 0.30 8.51
C ALA A 99 25.13 -0.40 8.25
N ARG A 100 25.82 -0.16 7.12
CA ARG A 100 27.20 -0.66 6.88
C ARG A 100 28.28 0.18 7.55
N MET A 101 28.08 0.60 8.80
CA MET A 101 29.18 1.01 9.68
C MET A 101 29.62 -0.19 10.52
N PRO A 102 30.93 -0.39 10.79
CA PRO A 102 31.45 -1.55 11.53
C PRO A 102 30.91 -1.73 12.97
N HIS A 103 30.13 -0.77 13.46
CA HIS A 103 29.58 -0.75 14.82
C HIS A 103 28.07 -1.06 14.88
N PHE A 104 27.38 -1.17 13.74
CA PHE A 104 25.98 -1.58 13.70
C PHE A 104 25.88 -2.97 13.08
N ALA A 105 25.40 -3.91 13.89
CA ALA A 105 25.20 -5.29 13.48
C ALA A 105 24.29 -5.39 12.24
N THR A 106 24.45 -6.48 11.49
CA THR A 106 23.80 -6.91 10.25
C THR A 106 22.26 -7.05 10.30
N GLY A 107 21.56 -6.35 11.18
CA GLY A 107 20.11 -6.47 11.37
C GLY A 107 19.47 -5.28 12.09
N GLY A 108 19.87 -4.04 11.79
CA GLY A 108 19.23 -2.83 12.34
C GLY A 108 18.55 -1.93 11.30
N GLY A 109 18.71 -2.23 10.00
CA GLY A 109 18.14 -1.40 8.94
C GLY A 109 16.61 -1.42 8.93
N SER A 110 16.00 -2.60 9.06
CA SER A 110 14.55 -2.76 9.09
C SER A 110 13.93 -2.14 10.34
N GLU A 111 14.62 -2.22 11.48
CA GLU A 111 14.21 -1.61 12.74
C GLU A 111 14.19 -0.09 12.64
N HIS A 112 15.23 0.50 12.05
CA HIS A 112 15.27 1.95 11.79
C HIS A 112 14.16 2.38 10.83
N ILE A 113 13.91 1.62 9.76
CA ILE A 113 12.80 1.90 8.84
C ILE A 113 11.45 1.85 9.59
N ALA A 114 11.25 0.86 10.46
CA ALA A 114 10.03 0.74 11.27
C ALA A 114 9.85 1.91 12.25
N GLU A 115 10.92 2.42 12.84
CA GLU A 115 10.90 3.65 13.65
C GLU A 115 10.53 4.88 12.83
N VAL A 116 11.10 5.02 11.62
CA VAL A 116 10.76 6.13 10.72
C VAL A 116 9.29 6.04 10.30
N LEU A 117 8.80 4.85 9.94
CA LEU A 117 7.40 4.63 9.56
C LEU A 117 6.44 4.98 10.71
N GLU A 118 6.76 4.56 11.94
CA GLU A 118 6.02 4.96 13.13
C GLU A 118 5.98 6.48 13.30
N CYS A 119 7.11 7.17 13.14
CA CYS A 119 7.16 8.63 13.20
C CYS A 119 6.30 9.29 12.12
N GLN A 120 6.32 8.77 10.89
CA GLN A 120 5.50 9.30 9.80
C GLN A 120 4.00 9.13 10.12
N TYR A 121 3.58 7.95 10.59
CA TYR A 121 2.19 7.75 11.01
C TYR A 121 1.79 8.61 12.20
N ARG A 122 2.67 8.81 13.20
CA ARG A 122 2.40 9.68 14.35
C ARG A 122 2.20 11.15 14.00
N SER A 123 2.65 11.59 12.82
CA SER A 123 2.33 12.93 12.33
C SER A 123 0.84 13.10 11.98
N GLN A 124 0.13 11.99 11.73
CA GLN A 124 -1.27 11.94 11.33
C GLN A 124 -2.18 11.31 12.41
N LEU A 125 -1.64 10.37 13.19
CA LEU A 125 -2.34 9.62 14.23
C LEU A 125 -1.83 10.04 15.63
N HIS A 126 -2.71 10.63 16.43
CA HIS A 126 -2.41 11.04 17.80
C HIS A 126 -3.00 10.06 18.81
N ASP A 127 -2.31 9.87 19.94
CA ASP A 127 -2.75 9.07 21.09
C ASP A 127 -3.13 7.59 20.78
N VAL A 128 -2.43 6.99 19.81
CA VAL A 128 -2.63 5.59 19.43
C VAL A 128 -1.66 4.65 20.14
N VAL A 129 -2.14 3.47 20.50
CA VAL A 129 -1.30 2.35 20.95
C VAL A 129 -0.50 1.85 19.74
N VAL A 130 0.83 1.93 19.80
CA VAL A 130 1.70 1.49 18.71
C VAL A 130 2.35 0.16 19.05
N ASN A 131 2.28 -0.81 18.13
CA ASN A 131 3.06 -2.04 18.18
C ASN A 131 3.77 -2.25 16.84
N LYS A 132 4.96 -2.84 16.89
CA LYS A 132 5.80 -3.12 15.72
C LYS A 132 6.27 -4.56 15.75
N ALA A 133 6.26 -5.20 14.59
CA ALA A 133 6.76 -6.53 14.34
C ALA A 133 7.71 -6.47 13.14
N VAL A 134 9.02 -6.52 13.40
CA VAL A 134 10.06 -6.36 12.38
C VAL A 134 10.78 -7.68 12.16
N GLU A 135 10.84 -8.15 10.91
CA GLU A 135 11.44 -9.43 10.52
C GLU A 135 10.93 -10.57 11.45
N VAL A 136 9.61 -10.63 11.61
CA VAL A 136 8.92 -11.36 12.68
C VAL A 136 8.63 -12.82 12.31
N HIS A 137 8.58 -13.69 13.33
CA HIS A 137 8.13 -15.08 13.19
C HIS A 137 6.60 -15.20 13.32
N LEU A 138 5.99 -16.21 12.67
CA LEU A 138 4.54 -16.42 12.63
C LEU A 138 3.83 -16.35 13.99
N GLY A 139 4.29 -17.09 15.01
CA GLY A 139 3.65 -17.11 16.33
C GLY A 139 3.76 -15.78 17.06
N ASP A 140 4.87 -15.06 16.89
CA ASP A 140 5.05 -13.73 17.50
C ASP A 140 4.18 -12.68 16.79
N ALA A 141 4.03 -12.79 15.47
CA ALA A 141 3.12 -11.94 14.71
C ALA A 141 1.67 -12.13 15.21
N LYS A 142 1.22 -13.38 15.35
CA LYS A 142 -0.11 -13.73 15.90
C LYS A 142 -0.31 -13.18 17.30
N GLY A 143 0.64 -13.42 18.21
CA GLY A 143 0.57 -12.91 19.58
C GLY A 143 0.52 -11.38 19.65
N ARG A 144 1.26 -10.68 18.78
CA ARG A 144 1.24 -9.20 18.70
C ARG A 144 -0.08 -8.66 18.17
N MET A 145 -0.68 -9.31 17.17
CA MET A 145 -2.01 -8.95 16.65
C MET A 145 -3.06 -9.01 17.75
N THR A 146 -3.13 -10.13 18.47
CA THR A 146 -4.06 -10.30 19.60
C THR A 146 -3.81 -9.26 20.70
N ARG A 147 -2.54 -8.97 21.01
CA ARG A 147 -2.19 -7.97 22.03
C ARG A 147 -2.66 -6.57 21.65
N VAL A 148 -2.45 -6.13 20.40
CA VAL A 148 -2.92 -4.81 19.94
C VAL A 148 -4.45 -4.71 20.06
N ARG A 149 -5.19 -5.76 19.68
CA ARG A 149 -6.65 -5.76 19.84
C ARG A 149 -7.07 -5.62 21.30
N MET A 150 -6.41 -6.34 22.21
CA MET A 150 -6.69 -6.24 23.65
C MET A 150 -6.41 -4.82 24.19
N GLU A 151 -5.26 -4.24 23.85
CA GLU A 151 -4.86 -2.90 24.32
C GLU A 151 -5.74 -1.78 23.75
N THR A 152 -6.33 -1.98 22.56
CA THR A 152 -7.18 -0.99 21.90
C THR A 152 -8.66 -1.06 22.31
N GLY A 153 -9.05 -2.05 23.12
CA GLY A 153 -10.37 -2.12 23.75
C GLY A 153 -11.55 -2.12 22.77
N GLY A 154 -11.36 -2.63 21.54
CA GLY A 154 -12.39 -2.62 20.49
C GLY A 154 -12.43 -1.34 19.63
N GLY A 155 -11.51 -0.39 19.82
CA GLY A 155 -11.36 0.74 18.92
C GLY A 155 -10.79 0.35 17.55
N MET A 156 -10.73 1.32 16.63
CA MET A 156 -10.27 1.07 15.26
C MET A 156 -8.76 0.89 15.20
N VAL A 157 -8.32 -0.23 14.60
CA VAL A 157 -6.89 -0.54 14.42
C VAL A 157 -6.48 -0.21 12.99
N LEU A 158 -5.34 0.46 12.81
CA LEU A 158 -4.64 0.50 11.52
C LEU A 158 -3.56 -0.57 11.56
N MET A 159 -3.69 -1.60 10.73
CA MET A 159 -2.64 -2.59 10.50
C MET A 159 -1.94 -2.28 9.18
N HIS A 160 -0.64 -2.06 9.22
CA HIS A 160 0.19 -1.87 8.03
C HIS A 160 1.15 -3.05 7.90
N TYR A 161 1.09 -3.76 6.78
CA TYR A 161 2.03 -4.80 6.38
C TYR A 161 2.86 -4.34 5.19
N ASN A 162 4.17 -4.25 5.37
CA ASN A 162 5.14 -4.06 4.30
C ASN A 162 5.91 -5.37 4.08
N GLY A 163 5.70 -5.97 2.91
CA GLY A 163 6.23 -7.27 2.51
C GLY A 163 7.20 -7.20 1.33
N HIS A 164 7.99 -6.14 1.19
CA HIS A 164 8.87 -5.98 0.02
C HIS A 164 10.03 -6.99 -0.07
N GLY A 165 10.41 -7.61 1.05
CA GLY A 165 11.39 -8.69 1.12
C GLY A 165 10.79 -10.09 1.03
N MET A 166 9.49 -10.17 0.78
CA MET A 166 8.70 -11.40 0.83
C MET A 166 8.25 -11.83 -0.56
N PRO A 167 7.94 -13.13 -0.76
CA PRO A 167 7.23 -13.56 -1.95
C PRO A 167 5.91 -12.81 -2.10
N ARG A 168 5.38 -12.75 -3.33
CA ARG A 168 4.10 -12.07 -3.59
C ARG A 168 2.95 -12.71 -2.80
N ALA A 169 1.93 -11.90 -2.52
CA ALA A 169 0.69 -12.40 -1.94
C ALA A 169 0.00 -13.40 -2.87
N THR A 170 -0.59 -14.45 -2.30
CA THR A 170 -1.22 -15.53 -3.07
C THR A 170 -2.72 -15.27 -3.28
N ASN A 171 -3.31 -15.92 -4.28
CA ASN A 171 -4.75 -15.95 -4.49
C ASN A 171 -5.50 -16.79 -3.44
N TYR A 172 -4.79 -17.54 -2.60
CA TYR A 172 -5.31 -18.22 -1.41
C TYR A 172 -5.37 -17.30 -0.19
N GLY A 173 -5.11 -16.00 -0.37
CA GLY A 173 -5.17 -15.02 0.71
C GLY A 173 -3.99 -15.11 1.67
N GLU A 174 -2.79 -15.44 1.20
CA GLU A 174 -1.62 -15.55 2.09
C GLU A 174 -0.66 -14.38 1.88
N ILE A 175 -0.17 -13.85 2.99
CA ILE A 175 1.03 -13.01 3.08
C ILE A 175 2.14 -13.81 3.75
N TRP A 176 3.37 -13.29 3.78
CA TRP A 176 4.52 -14.05 4.27
C TRP A 176 5.20 -13.38 5.45
N VAL A 177 5.66 -14.20 6.38
CA VAL A 177 6.50 -13.84 7.53
C VAL A 177 7.67 -14.83 7.60
N PHE A 178 8.54 -14.71 8.60
CA PHE A 178 9.66 -15.64 8.75
C PHE A 178 9.33 -16.86 9.61
N ASP A 179 10.14 -17.89 9.46
CA ASP A 179 10.34 -18.88 10.52
C ASP A 179 11.16 -18.29 11.69
N GLN A 180 11.29 -19.06 12.78
CA GLN A 180 12.02 -18.63 13.97
C GLN A 180 13.50 -18.31 13.70
N LYS A 181 14.10 -18.92 12.68
CA LYS A 181 15.52 -18.77 12.34
C LYS A 181 15.78 -17.76 11.23
N ARG A 182 14.72 -17.14 10.67
CA ARG A 182 14.75 -16.29 9.48
C ARG A 182 15.42 -16.97 8.27
N THR A 183 15.16 -18.27 8.12
CA THR A 183 15.72 -19.09 7.03
C THR A 183 14.71 -19.40 5.93
N SER A 184 13.42 -19.40 6.27
CA SER A 184 12.33 -19.74 5.36
C SER A 184 11.19 -18.73 5.48
N TYR A 185 10.48 -18.55 4.38
CA TYR A 185 9.23 -17.81 4.36
C TYR A 185 8.08 -18.72 4.80
N VAL A 186 7.25 -18.22 5.70
CA VAL A 186 6.12 -18.96 6.27
C VAL A 186 4.84 -18.22 5.89
N PRO A 187 3.85 -18.90 5.28
CA PRO A 187 2.59 -18.28 4.91
C PRO A 187 1.77 -17.94 6.16
N LEU A 188 1.13 -16.79 6.12
CA LEU A 188 0.18 -16.28 7.10
C LEU A 188 -1.10 -15.93 6.35
N SER A 189 -2.18 -16.66 6.65
CA SER A 189 -3.47 -16.44 5.97
C SER A 189 -4.12 -15.14 6.42
N LEU A 190 -4.75 -14.44 5.50
CA LEU A 190 -5.52 -13.22 5.73
C LEU A 190 -6.71 -13.45 6.64
N ALA A 191 -7.32 -14.64 6.60
CA ALA A 191 -8.38 -15.02 7.54
C ALA A 191 -7.85 -15.09 8.98
N GLU A 192 -6.67 -15.68 9.18
CA GLU A 192 -6.02 -15.71 10.49
C GLU A 192 -5.64 -14.29 10.95
N VAL A 193 -5.12 -13.45 10.05
CA VAL A 193 -4.84 -12.03 10.35
C VAL A 193 -6.11 -11.32 10.82
N ALA A 194 -7.22 -11.49 10.10
CA ALA A 194 -8.50 -10.87 10.43
C ALA A 194 -9.03 -11.34 11.78
N GLU A 195 -8.92 -12.63 12.08
CA GLU A 195 -9.28 -13.21 13.38
C GLU A 195 -8.47 -12.59 14.53
N HIS A 196 -7.14 -12.56 14.40
CA HIS A 196 -6.26 -12.11 15.48
C HIS A 196 -6.30 -10.59 15.70
N VAL A 197 -6.39 -9.81 14.62
CA VAL A 197 -6.45 -8.34 14.70
C VAL A 197 -7.86 -7.88 15.06
N GLY A 198 -8.91 -8.66 14.81
CA GLY A 198 -10.29 -8.29 15.08
C GLY A 198 -10.81 -7.12 14.23
N SER A 199 -12.04 -6.67 14.49
CA SER A 199 -12.73 -5.58 13.77
C SER A 199 -13.18 -4.50 14.76
N PRO A 200 -13.24 -3.20 14.38
CA PRO A 200 -12.93 -2.62 13.07
C PRO A 200 -11.43 -2.44 12.83
N THR A 201 -11.00 -2.70 11.59
CA THR A 201 -9.59 -2.59 11.17
C THR A 201 -9.43 -2.01 9.76
N LEU A 202 -8.52 -1.05 9.60
CA LEU A 202 -7.97 -0.66 8.31
C LEU A 202 -6.68 -1.44 8.06
N TYR A 203 -6.67 -2.27 7.03
CA TYR A 203 -5.51 -3.00 6.55
C TYR A 203 -4.84 -2.23 5.42
N VAL A 204 -3.54 -2.04 5.51
CA VAL A 204 -2.68 -1.50 4.45
C VAL A 204 -1.68 -2.58 4.08
N PHE A 205 -1.74 -3.05 2.83
CA PHE A 205 -0.85 -4.06 2.27
C PHE A 205 0.05 -3.43 1.22
N ASP A 206 1.30 -3.14 1.60
CA ASP A 206 2.37 -2.71 0.70
C ASP A 206 3.25 -3.92 0.35
N CYS A 207 2.83 -4.65 -0.68
CA CYS A 207 3.52 -5.84 -1.16
C CYS A 207 3.16 -6.15 -2.62
N ASN A 208 3.95 -7.03 -3.23
CA ASN A 208 3.65 -7.56 -4.57
C ASN A 208 2.35 -8.36 -4.55
N SER A 209 1.56 -8.22 -5.61
CA SER A 209 0.28 -8.90 -5.79
C SER A 209 -0.75 -8.62 -4.67
N ALA A 210 -0.67 -7.46 -4.00
CA ALA A 210 -1.54 -7.12 -2.88
C ALA A 210 -3.04 -7.20 -3.23
N GLY A 211 -3.42 -6.97 -4.49
CA GLY A 211 -4.80 -7.10 -4.95
C GLY A 211 -5.36 -8.52 -4.89
N SER A 212 -4.52 -9.56 -4.85
CA SER A 212 -4.95 -10.95 -4.63
C SER A 212 -5.59 -11.14 -3.26
N LEU A 213 -5.13 -10.37 -2.25
CA LEU A 213 -5.71 -10.36 -0.91
C LEU A 213 -7.13 -9.80 -0.92
N LEU A 214 -7.35 -8.72 -1.68
CA LEU A 214 -8.68 -8.13 -1.84
C LEU A 214 -9.62 -9.10 -2.57
N GLN A 215 -9.15 -9.76 -3.63
CA GLN A 215 -9.96 -10.75 -4.35
C GLN A 215 -10.36 -11.92 -3.45
N PHE A 216 -9.41 -12.46 -2.67
CA PHE A 216 -9.68 -13.49 -1.67
C PHE A 216 -10.69 -13.02 -0.62
N TRP A 217 -10.54 -11.78 -0.12
CA TRP A 217 -11.46 -11.19 0.87
C TRP A 217 -12.92 -11.16 0.39
N TYR A 218 -13.14 -10.90 -0.91
CA TYR A 218 -14.47 -10.98 -1.50
C TYR A 218 -14.93 -12.42 -1.74
N ALA A 219 -14.06 -13.28 -2.27
CA ALA A 219 -14.39 -14.66 -2.60
C ALA A 219 -14.82 -15.48 -1.37
N GLU A 220 -14.19 -15.25 -0.23
CA GLU A 220 -14.51 -15.93 1.04
C GLU A 220 -15.62 -15.25 1.85
N GLY A 221 -16.28 -14.20 1.33
CA GLY A 221 -17.37 -13.53 2.04
C GLY A 221 -16.95 -12.69 3.25
N LEU A 222 -15.64 -12.48 3.48
CA LEU A 222 -15.13 -11.73 4.65
C LEU A 222 -15.63 -10.28 4.70
N HIS A 223 -15.91 -9.68 3.54
CA HIS A 223 -16.51 -8.35 3.46
C HIS A 223 -17.95 -8.28 4.03
N GLU A 224 -18.70 -9.37 3.98
CA GLU A 224 -20.05 -9.47 4.57
C GLU A 224 -19.98 -9.71 6.08
N GLU A 225 -19.07 -10.61 6.50
CA GLU A 225 -18.85 -10.91 7.92
C GLU A 225 -18.24 -9.73 8.68
N ARG A 226 -17.47 -8.88 7.98
CA ARG A 226 -16.65 -7.81 8.55
C ARG A 226 -16.88 -6.49 7.82
N PRO A 227 -18.11 -5.94 7.84
CA PRO A 227 -18.51 -4.77 7.05
C PRO A 227 -17.88 -3.45 7.52
N HIS A 228 -17.11 -3.49 8.62
CA HIS A 228 -16.42 -2.34 9.18
C HIS A 228 -14.91 -2.36 8.93
N ASP A 229 -14.40 -3.39 8.29
CA ASP A 229 -13.01 -3.51 7.92
C ASP A 229 -12.78 -2.92 6.52
N LEU A 230 -11.62 -2.32 6.32
CA LEU A 230 -11.24 -1.65 5.07
C LEU A 230 -9.86 -2.14 4.64
N LEU A 231 -9.66 -2.35 3.34
CA LEU A 231 -8.40 -2.81 2.78
C LEU A 231 -7.87 -1.77 1.77
N ILE A 232 -6.59 -1.43 1.91
CA ILE A 232 -5.81 -0.66 0.92
C ILE A 232 -4.69 -1.56 0.43
N CYS A 233 -4.68 -1.86 -0.86
CA CYS A 233 -3.71 -2.74 -1.50
C CYS A 233 -2.87 -1.94 -2.50
N ALA A 234 -1.55 -2.10 -2.46
CA ALA A 234 -0.61 -1.29 -3.26
C ALA A 234 -0.71 -1.50 -4.78
N CYS A 235 -1.14 -2.68 -5.22
CA CYS A 235 -1.26 -3.01 -6.64
C CYS A 235 -2.38 -4.02 -6.89
N SER A 236 -2.73 -4.24 -8.15
CA SER A 236 -3.70 -5.27 -8.58
C SER A 236 -3.18 -6.70 -8.33
N ALA A 237 -4.07 -7.69 -8.42
CA ALA A 237 -3.66 -9.10 -8.37
C ALA A 237 -2.67 -9.42 -9.50
N ASP A 238 -1.70 -10.29 -9.20
CA ASP A 238 -0.61 -10.72 -10.06
C ASP A 238 0.27 -9.59 -10.62
N CYS A 239 0.16 -8.37 -10.08
CA CYS A 239 1.00 -7.23 -10.42
C CYS A 239 2.14 -7.08 -9.42
N PHE A 240 3.25 -6.51 -9.88
CA PHE A 240 4.41 -6.20 -9.05
C PHE A 240 4.53 -4.70 -8.81
N LEU A 241 5.13 -4.34 -7.69
CA LEU A 241 5.41 -2.96 -7.34
C LEU A 241 6.44 -2.33 -8.30
N PRO A 242 6.37 -1.01 -8.52
CA PRO A 242 7.28 -0.33 -9.44
C PRO A 242 8.73 -0.39 -8.95
N LEU A 243 9.65 -0.73 -9.85
CA LEU A 243 11.09 -0.79 -9.58
C LEU A 243 11.87 0.44 -10.06
N ASN A 244 11.20 1.54 -10.40
CA ASN A 244 11.88 2.72 -10.93
C ASN A 244 12.84 3.33 -9.88
N PRO A 245 14.16 3.43 -10.14
CA PRO A 245 15.13 3.92 -9.17
C PRO A 245 14.95 5.39 -8.76
N GLN A 246 14.13 6.17 -9.47
CA GLN A 246 13.77 7.54 -9.10
C GLN A 246 12.67 7.62 -8.05
N LEU A 247 12.04 6.49 -7.73
CA LEU A 247 10.96 6.39 -6.75
C LEU A 247 11.43 5.55 -5.55
N PRO A 248 10.82 5.77 -4.38
CA PRO A 248 11.00 4.81 -3.29
C PRO A 248 10.38 3.46 -3.65
N ALA A 249 10.85 2.40 -3.01
CA ALA A 249 10.26 1.06 -3.15
C ALA A 249 8.84 1.03 -2.56
N ASP A 250 8.60 1.82 -1.50
CA ASP A 250 7.34 1.92 -0.78
C ASP A 250 6.46 3.08 -1.27
N VAL A 251 6.11 3.07 -2.55
CA VAL A 251 5.30 4.14 -3.16
C VAL A 251 3.95 4.30 -2.46
N LEU A 252 3.23 3.21 -2.15
CA LEU A 252 1.96 3.30 -1.44
C LEU A 252 2.17 3.89 -0.05
N THR A 253 3.11 3.32 0.72
CA THR A 253 3.42 3.81 2.07
C THR A 253 3.78 5.29 2.05
N SER A 254 4.70 5.70 1.17
CA SER A 254 5.15 7.07 0.99
C SER A 254 4.00 8.03 0.63
N CYS A 255 3.06 7.59 -0.22
CA CYS A 255 1.84 8.35 -0.55
C CYS A 255 0.95 8.55 0.67
N LEU A 256 0.76 7.52 1.49
CA LEU A 256 -0.11 7.58 2.66
C LEU A 256 0.50 8.40 3.81
N THR A 257 1.80 8.24 4.06
CA THR A 257 2.44 8.76 5.28
C THR A 257 3.21 10.05 5.04
N THR A 258 3.63 10.34 3.80
CA THR A 258 4.40 11.54 3.42
C THR A 258 3.93 12.14 2.08
N PRO A 259 2.62 12.43 1.92
CA PRO A 259 2.02 12.74 0.62
C PRO A 259 2.67 13.94 -0.09
N LEU A 260 3.02 15.00 0.65
CA LEU A 260 3.64 16.18 0.05
C LEU A 260 5.02 15.87 -0.55
N ARG A 261 5.84 15.08 0.16
CA ARG A 261 7.17 14.69 -0.34
C ARG A 261 7.02 13.81 -1.58
N MET A 262 6.14 12.81 -1.52
CA MET A 262 5.89 11.92 -2.65
C MET A 262 5.39 12.68 -3.88
N ALA A 263 4.44 13.60 -3.71
CA ALA A 263 3.92 14.42 -4.80
C ALA A 263 5.00 15.30 -5.45
N LEU A 264 5.89 15.91 -4.66
CA LEU A 264 6.98 16.74 -5.18
C LEU A 264 8.05 15.90 -5.90
N GLU A 265 8.47 14.77 -5.33
CA GLU A 265 9.41 13.84 -5.97
C GLU A 265 8.85 13.30 -7.29
N TRP A 266 7.56 12.96 -7.31
CA TRP A 266 6.87 12.54 -8.53
C TRP A 266 6.86 13.65 -9.59
N TYR A 267 6.50 14.87 -9.19
CA TYR A 267 6.45 16.01 -10.10
C TYR A 267 7.81 16.32 -10.72
N ILE A 268 8.86 16.40 -9.89
CA ILE A 268 10.24 16.72 -10.34
C ILE A 268 10.77 15.64 -11.28
N ASN A 269 10.55 14.37 -10.97
CA ASN A 269 11.15 13.27 -11.74
C ASN A 269 10.36 12.93 -13.01
N PHE A 270 9.03 13.06 -13.02
CA PHE A 270 8.18 12.55 -14.12
C PHE A 270 7.35 13.61 -14.85
N SER A 271 7.01 14.71 -14.19
CA SER A 271 6.15 15.75 -14.78
C SER A 271 6.98 16.88 -15.39
N HIS A 272 7.99 17.35 -14.65
CA HIS A 272 8.84 18.45 -15.10
C HIS A 272 9.82 18.03 -16.21
N ARG A 273 10.30 16.79 -16.21
CA ARG A 273 11.29 16.30 -17.19
C ARG A 273 10.72 15.97 -18.59
N LYS A 274 9.42 16.10 -18.83
CA LYS A 274 8.82 15.88 -20.16
C LYS A 274 9.12 16.99 -21.19
N HIS A 275 9.80 18.07 -20.79
CA HIS A 275 10.03 19.26 -21.64
C HIS A 275 11.50 19.72 -21.78
N CYS A 276 12.49 18.89 -21.43
CA CYS A 276 13.90 19.22 -21.66
C CYS A 276 14.59 18.17 -22.53
#